data_AF-W7Y0Y6-F1
#
_entry.id   AF-W7Y0Y6-F1
#
_cell.length_a   1.000
_cell.length_b   1.000
_cell.length_c   1.000
_cell.angle_alpha   90.00
_cell.angle_beta   90.00
_cell.angle_gamma   90.00
#
_symmetry.space_group_name_H-M   'P 1'
#
loop_
_entity.id
_entity.type
_entity.pdbx_description
1 polymer ?
#
loop_
_entity_poly.entity_id
_entity_poly.type
_entity_poly.pdbx_seq_one_letter_code
_entity_poly.pdbx_strand_id
1 'polypeptide(L)'
;MIVEEKIEKEEVVSNNIHSAQLVLVGEGVFPITRDADMKAVDCVPNTGLAISGTIQGEGKLAGTPSLFIRLASCNLRCIWQMEDGSLCKCDTSYASFHPEDKKTWSVEEVVNTLKNNMGQIKHVVISGGEPLLQKKGVAALCKMIKEKLHLHITLETNGTIFDKEVAQYIDLFSISPKLSNSVPSKEKLQFYREDETGASKYHHEVRRNLKVLQSYIYFANVTSKDVQLKFVVGKASDADEIKKDYLDLLLGYSRKILC
;
A
#
# COMPACT_ATOMS: atom_id res chain seq x y z
N MET A 1 21.95 16.26 -31.36
CA MET A 1 22.46 16.17 -29.96
C MET A 1 21.38 16.33 -28.90
N ILE A 2 20.82 17.53 -28.60
CA ILE A 2 19.85 17.67 -27.48
C ILE A 2 18.52 16.90 -27.72
N VAL A 3 18.07 16.82 -28.98
CA VAL A 3 16.82 16.11 -29.33
C VAL A 3 17.01 14.59 -29.31
N GLU A 4 18.17 14.11 -29.79
CA GLU A 4 18.53 12.69 -29.79
C GLU A 4 18.75 12.15 -28.37
N GLU A 5 19.42 12.89 -27.48
CA GLU A 5 19.56 12.52 -26.06
C GLU A 5 18.23 12.45 -25.32
N LYS A 6 17.24 13.25 -25.75
CA LYS A 6 15.90 13.25 -25.15
C LYS A 6 15.09 12.06 -25.62
N ILE A 7 15.20 11.71 -26.91
CA ILE A 7 14.55 10.52 -27.51
C ILE A 7 15.16 9.24 -26.93
N GLU A 8 16.49 9.14 -26.81
CA GLU A 8 17.16 7.99 -26.18
C GLU A 8 16.76 7.83 -24.71
N LYS A 9 16.65 8.93 -23.95
CA LYS A 9 16.16 8.86 -22.57
C LYS A 9 14.70 8.42 -22.49
N GLU A 10 13.85 8.87 -23.41
CA GLU A 10 12.45 8.46 -23.47
C GLU A 10 12.30 6.98 -23.88
N GLU A 11 13.11 6.47 -24.82
CA GLU A 11 13.15 5.06 -25.23
C GLU A 11 13.73 4.13 -24.15
N VAL A 12 14.79 4.54 -23.47
CA VAL A 12 15.36 3.75 -22.35
C VAL A 12 14.39 3.71 -21.16
N VAL A 13 13.67 4.80 -20.91
CA VAL A 13 12.63 4.85 -19.88
C VAL A 13 11.41 4.01 -20.29
N SER A 14 10.98 4.04 -21.56
CA SER A 14 9.86 3.21 -22.03
C SER A 14 10.20 1.72 -21.97
N ASN A 15 11.40 1.32 -22.41
CA ASN A 15 11.87 -0.08 -22.35
C ASN A 15 12.02 -0.62 -20.92
N ASN A 16 12.41 0.24 -19.96
CA ASN A 16 12.45 -0.14 -18.54
C ASN A 16 11.07 -0.25 -17.90
N ILE A 17 10.07 0.50 -18.38
CA ILE A 17 8.67 0.39 -17.92
C ILE A 17 8.05 -0.93 -18.41
N HIS A 18 8.30 -1.30 -19.66
CA HIS A 18 7.80 -2.54 -20.28
C HIS A 18 8.42 -3.83 -19.70
N SER A 19 9.57 -3.74 -19.02
CA SER A 19 10.23 -4.87 -18.36
C SER A 19 10.01 -4.93 -16.85
N ALA A 20 9.34 -3.92 -16.27
CA ALA A 20 9.09 -3.88 -14.83
C ALA A 20 8.02 -4.91 -14.44
N GLN A 21 8.33 -5.70 -13.40
CA GLN A 21 7.44 -6.71 -12.86
C GLN A 21 7.03 -6.37 -11.42
N LEU A 22 5.86 -6.88 -11.04
CA LEU A 22 5.29 -6.79 -9.71
C LEU A 22 4.94 -8.19 -9.21
N VAL A 23 5.14 -8.42 -7.93
CA VAL A 23 4.72 -9.64 -7.25
C VAL A 23 3.51 -9.29 -6.40
N LEU A 24 2.34 -9.80 -6.78
CA LEU A 24 1.09 -9.59 -6.07
C LEU A 24 0.66 -10.87 -5.36
N VAL A 25 -0.27 -10.76 -4.41
CA VAL A 25 -0.98 -11.93 -3.87
C VAL A 25 -1.89 -12.55 -4.94
N GLY A 26 -2.48 -13.72 -4.66
CA GLY A 26 -3.21 -14.52 -5.65
C GLY A 26 -4.32 -13.76 -6.36
N GLU A 27 -5.12 -13.03 -5.59
CA GLU A 27 -6.07 -12.02 -6.06
C GLU A 27 -5.49 -10.60 -5.94
N GLY A 28 -4.36 -10.38 -6.61
CA GLY A 28 -3.58 -9.16 -6.52
C GLY A 28 -4.32 -7.90 -6.98
N VAL A 29 -5.17 -8.01 -7.99
CA VAL A 29 -6.05 -6.93 -8.45
C VAL A 29 -7.48 -7.34 -8.15
N PHE A 30 -8.19 -6.55 -7.35
CA PHE A 30 -9.51 -6.93 -6.85
C PHE A 30 -10.38 -5.70 -6.54
N PRO A 31 -11.72 -5.87 -6.51
CA PRO A 31 -12.47 -6.98 -7.09
C PRO A 31 -12.56 -6.85 -8.61
N ILE A 32 -12.37 -7.97 -9.33
CA ILE A 32 -12.40 -8.02 -10.80
C ILE A 32 -13.41 -9.05 -11.29
N THR A 33 -14.05 -8.77 -12.42
CA THR A 33 -14.92 -9.71 -13.15
C THR A 33 -14.29 -10.17 -14.47
N ARG A 34 -13.21 -9.51 -14.90
CA ARG A 34 -12.46 -9.84 -16.11
C ARG A 34 -10.96 -9.82 -15.87
N ASP A 35 -10.21 -10.66 -16.56
CA ASP A 35 -8.74 -10.62 -16.55
C ASP A 35 -8.17 -9.56 -17.52
N ALA A 36 -6.85 -9.56 -17.70
CA ALA A 36 -6.14 -8.66 -18.61
C ALA A 36 -6.55 -8.84 -20.09
N ASP A 37 -6.99 -10.05 -20.47
CA ASP A 37 -7.40 -10.45 -21.83
C ASP A 37 -8.91 -10.29 -22.07
N MET A 38 -9.63 -9.62 -21.17
CA MET A 38 -11.10 -9.44 -21.19
C MET A 38 -11.92 -10.73 -20.94
N LYS A 39 -11.28 -11.85 -20.60
CA LYS A 39 -11.99 -13.10 -20.26
C LYS A 39 -12.63 -12.96 -18.90
N ALA A 40 -13.83 -13.52 -18.75
CA ALA A 40 -14.49 -13.56 -17.45
C ALA A 40 -13.67 -14.41 -16.47
N VAL A 41 -13.55 -13.97 -15.22
CA VAL A 41 -12.97 -14.81 -14.17
C VAL A 41 -13.98 -15.87 -13.72
N ASP A 42 -13.50 -17.07 -13.43
CA ASP A 42 -14.36 -18.24 -13.20
C ASP A 42 -15.15 -18.18 -11.87
N CYS A 43 -14.70 -17.36 -10.92
CA CYS A 43 -15.31 -17.21 -9.60
C CYS A 43 -15.86 -15.79 -9.38
N VAL A 44 -16.95 -15.70 -8.60
CA VAL A 44 -17.41 -14.42 -8.06
C VAL A 44 -16.31 -13.86 -7.16
N PRO A 45 -15.96 -12.56 -7.28
CA PRO A 45 -14.97 -11.96 -6.41
C PRO A 45 -15.29 -12.20 -4.93
N ASN A 46 -14.26 -12.18 -4.07
CA ASN A 46 -14.41 -12.33 -2.61
C ASN A 46 -15.34 -11.30 -1.94
N THR A 47 -15.79 -10.27 -2.66
CA THR A 47 -16.86 -9.37 -2.21
C THR A 47 -18.24 -10.05 -2.16
N GLY A 48 -18.41 -11.21 -2.79
CA GLY A 48 -19.70 -11.87 -2.98
C GLY A 48 -20.61 -11.18 -4.00
N LEU A 49 -20.10 -10.19 -4.74
CA LEU A 49 -20.85 -9.42 -5.73
C LEU A 49 -20.39 -9.76 -7.15
N ALA A 50 -21.33 -9.90 -8.08
CA ALA A 50 -21.05 -10.14 -9.51
C ALA A 50 -20.64 -8.85 -10.28
N ILE A 51 -20.07 -7.87 -9.59
CA ILE A 51 -19.59 -6.60 -10.15
C ILE A 51 -18.15 -6.36 -9.74
N SER A 52 -17.39 -5.67 -10.59
CA SER A 52 -16.04 -5.23 -10.26
C SER A 52 -16.05 -4.00 -9.36
N GLY A 53 -14.95 -3.81 -8.63
CA GLY A 53 -14.81 -2.73 -7.67
C GLY A 53 -15.47 -3.00 -6.32
N THR A 54 -15.02 -2.25 -5.33
CA THR A 54 -15.59 -2.20 -3.97
C THR A 54 -15.58 -0.76 -3.48
N ILE A 55 -15.91 -0.54 -2.23
CA ILE A 55 -15.84 0.76 -1.57
C ILE A 55 -14.58 0.81 -0.69
N GLN A 56 -13.81 1.90 -0.75
CA GLN A 56 -12.74 2.16 0.22
C GLN A 56 -13.37 2.27 1.61
N GLY A 57 -12.92 1.44 2.54
CA GLY A 57 -13.50 1.34 3.89
C GLY A 57 -12.89 2.33 4.88
N GLU A 58 -11.71 2.88 4.60
CA GLU A 58 -10.91 3.60 5.59
C GLU A 58 -10.44 4.99 5.14
N GLY A 59 -10.23 5.87 6.13
CA GLY A 59 -9.56 7.16 5.93
C GLY A 59 -10.41 8.23 5.26
N LYS A 60 -9.75 9.26 4.71
CA LYS A 60 -10.37 10.44 4.10
C LYS A 60 -11.26 10.13 2.90
N LEU A 61 -10.98 9.03 2.20
CA LEU A 61 -11.74 8.59 1.02
C LEU A 61 -12.64 7.38 1.32
N ALA A 62 -12.91 7.09 2.59
CA ALA A 62 -13.92 6.10 2.96
C ALA A 62 -15.25 6.40 2.27
N GLY A 63 -15.90 5.38 1.71
CA GLY A 63 -17.11 5.54 0.89
C GLY A 63 -16.87 5.67 -0.62
N THR A 64 -15.61 5.82 -1.07
CA THR A 64 -15.31 6.00 -2.50
C THR A 64 -15.27 4.66 -3.26
N PRO A 65 -15.99 4.50 -4.38
CA PRO A 65 -15.85 3.35 -5.27
C PRO A 65 -14.42 3.23 -5.80
N SER A 66 -13.82 2.06 -5.63
CA SER A 66 -12.37 1.84 -5.79
C SER A 66 -12.06 0.45 -6.34
N LEU A 67 -10.99 0.37 -7.12
CA LEU A 67 -10.26 -0.88 -7.35
C LEU A 67 -9.05 -0.95 -6.40
N PHE A 68 -8.56 -2.15 -6.12
CA PHE A 68 -7.42 -2.37 -5.25
C PHE A 68 -6.35 -3.18 -5.96
N ILE A 69 -5.10 -2.85 -5.63
CA ILE A 69 -3.89 -3.58 -6.02
C ILE A 69 -3.18 -3.95 -4.73
N ARG A 70 -3.03 -5.24 -4.43
CA ARG A 70 -2.40 -5.77 -3.23
C ARG A 70 -1.12 -6.51 -3.58
N LEU A 71 0.01 -5.86 -3.32
CA LEU A 71 1.32 -6.45 -3.52
C LEU A 71 1.59 -7.53 -2.48
N ALA A 72 2.55 -8.41 -2.76
CA ALA A 72 3.00 -9.43 -1.83
C ALA A 72 4.22 -8.96 -1.04
N SER A 73 4.41 -9.57 0.13
CA SER A 73 5.50 -9.36 1.10
C SER A 73 5.41 -8.05 1.90
N CYS A 74 5.82 -8.10 3.15
CA CYS A 74 5.94 -6.96 4.06
C CYS A 74 7.25 -7.05 4.85
N ASN A 75 7.83 -5.91 5.20
CA ASN A 75 9.00 -5.83 6.08
C ASN A 75 8.64 -5.82 7.57
N LEU A 76 7.36 -5.93 7.90
CA LEU A 76 6.85 -6.07 9.27
C LEU A 76 6.04 -7.36 9.42
N ARG A 77 5.91 -7.81 10.67
CA ARG A 77 5.11 -8.97 11.11
C ARG A 77 4.19 -8.56 12.25
N CYS A 78 3.19 -7.73 11.96
CA CYS A 78 2.35 -7.11 12.99
C CYS A 78 1.46 -8.13 13.71
N ILE A 79 1.52 -8.14 15.04
CA ILE A 79 0.60 -8.83 15.94
C ILE A 79 0.23 -7.87 17.07
N TRP A 80 -0.98 -7.32 16.99
CA TRP A 80 -1.54 -6.40 17.98
C TRP A 80 -1.99 -7.16 19.22
N GLN A 81 -1.82 -6.52 20.37
CA GLN A 81 -2.40 -6.95 21.63
C GLN A 81 -3.46 -5.93 22.05
N MET A 82 -4.67 -6.42 22.29
CA MET A 82 -5.83 -5.62 22.68
C MET A 82 -5.86 -5.39 24.18
N GLU A 83 -6.74 -4.49 24.62
CA GLU A 83 -6.93 -4.14 26.04
C GLU A 83 -7.27 -5.36 26.92
N ASP A 84 -8.08 -6.29 26.40
CA ASP A 84 -8.47 -7.54 27.10
C ASP A 84 -7.37 -8.63 27.08
N GLY A 85 -6.19 -8.31 26.53
CA GLY A 85 -5.09 -9.24 26.36
C GLY A 85 -5.21 -10.16 25.14
N SER A 86 -6.31 -10.12 24.39
CA SER A 86 -6.44 -10.86 23.14
C SER A 86 -5.40 -10.40 22.11
N LEU A 87 -5.02 -11.32 21.23
CA LEU A 87 -4.09 -11.05 20.15
C LEU A 87 -4.83 -10.99 18.82
N CYS A 88 -4.42 -10.05 17.97
CA CYS A 88 -4.89 -9.94 16.60
C CYS A 88 -3.68 -9.89 15.67
N LYS A 89 -3.55 -10.86 14.79
CA LYS A 89 -2.57 -10.85 13.69
C LYS A 89 -3.07 -9.92 12.58
N CYS A 90 -2.16 -9.42 11.75
CA CYS A 90 -2.50 -8.70 10.52
C CYS A 90 -3.64 -9.38 9.74
N ASP A 91 -4.70 -8.61 9.47
CA ASP A 91 -5.88 -9.03 8.69
C ASP A 91 -5.49 -9.52 7.28
N THR A 92 -4.36 -9.04 6.79
CA THR A 92 -3.74 -9.42 5.53
C THR A 92 -2.44 -10.20 5.77
N SER A 93 -2.44 -11.13 6.73
CA SER A 93 -1.25 -11.93 7.03
C SER A 93 -0.78 -12.75 5.83
N TYR A 94 -1.69 -13.15 4.93
CA TYR A 94 -1.34 -13.82 3.67
C TYR A 94 -0.53 -12.92 2.71
N ALA A 95 -0.57 -11.59 2.84
CA ALA A 95 0.29 -10.70 2.06
C ALA A 95 1.64 -10.42 2.75
N SER A 96 1.85 -10.87 3.99
CA SER A 96 3.00 -10.50 4.83
C SER A 96 3.74 -11.70 5.42
N PHE A 97 3.07 -12.49 6.27
CA PHE A 97 3.61 -13.69 6.90
C PHE A 97 3.76 -14.82 5.88
N HIS A 98 2.70 -15.06 5.09
CA HIS A 98 2.58 -16.23 4.22
C HIS A 98 2.18 -15.85 2.78
N PRO A 99 3.04 -15.15 2.03
CA PRO A 99 2.75 -14.78 0.63
C PRO A 99 3.02 -15.95 -0.31
N GLU A 100 2.40 -17.10 -0.04
CA GLU A 100 2.66 -18.35 -0.76
C GLU A 100 1.87 -18.47 -2.06
N ASP A 101 0.64 -17.94 -2.10
CA ASP A 101 -0.11 -17.75 -3.36
C ASP A 101 0.27 -16.41 -4.02
N LYS A 102 1.57 -16.14 -4.20
CA LYS A 102 2.03 -14.93 -4.89
C LYS A 102 2.24 -15.19 -6.39
N LYS A 103 1.93 -14.20 -7.21
CA LYS A 103 2.08 -14.26 -8.67
C LYS A 103 2.88 -13.06 -9.16
N THR A 104 3.73 -13.30 -10.16
CA THR A 104 4.42 -12.22 -10.87
C THR A 104 3.53 -11.73 -12.00
N TRP A 105 3.37 -10.42 -12.09
CA TRP A 105 2.59 -9.74 -13.12
C TRP A 105 3.47 -8.68 -13.79
N SER A 106 3.30 -8.50 -15.10
CA SER A 106 3.80 -7.32 -15.79
C SER A 106 2.96 -6.10 -15.39
N VAL A 107 3.54 -4.90 -15.53
CA VAL A 107 2.77 -3.67 -15.32
C VAL A 107 1.63 -3.54 -16.33
N GLU A 108 1.80 -3.99 -17.59
CA GLU A 108 0.69 -3.98 -18.56
C GLU A 108 -0.45 -4.89 -18.12
N GLU A 109 -0.16 -6.09 -17.62
CA GLU A 109 -1.20 -7.02 -17.17
C GLU A 109 -2.06 -6.40 -16.08
N VAL A 110 -1.43 -5.75 -15.10
CA VAL A 110 -2.14 -5.03 -14.02
C VAL A 110 -2.97 -3.89 -14.59
N VAL A 111 -2.41 -3.04 -15.45
CA VAL A 111 -3.11 -1.87 -16.01
C VAL A 111 -4.27 -2.28 -16.92
N ASN A 112 -4.09 -3.31 -17.75
CA ASN A 112 -5.15 -3.85 -18.59
C ASN A 112 -6.26 -4.45 -17.75
N THR A 113 -5.92 -5.19 -16.68
CA THR A 113 -6.90 -5.71 -15.73
C THR A 113 -7.70 -4.57 -15.08
N LEU A 114 -7.06 -3.49 -14.62
CA LEU A 114 -7.77 -2.32 -14.09
C LEU A 114 -8.70 -1.70 -15.16
N LYS A 115 -8.20 -1.51 -16.38
CA LYS A 115 -8.97 -0.93 -17.51
C LYS A 115 -10.24 -1.73 -17.79
N ASN A 116 -10.14 -3.05 -17.77
CA ASN A 116 -11.24 -3.97 -18.08
C ASN A 116 -12.31 -4.00 -16.97
N ASN A 117 -11.99 -3.51 -15.77
CA ASN A 117 -12.84 -3.60 -14.59
C ASN A 117 -13.25 -2.24 -13.99
N MET A 118 -12.65 -1.14 -14.42
CA MET A 118 -12.88 0.16 -13.79
C MET A 118 -14.28 0.72 -14.07
N GLY A 119 -14.87 0.50 -15.25
CA GLY A 119 -16.15 1.12 -15.58
C GLY A 119 -16.12 2.64 -15.32
N GLN A 120 -16.96 3.11 -14.39
CA GLN A 120 -17.01 4.52 -13.95
C GLN A 120 -16.10 4.84 -12.74
N ILE A 121 -15.47 3.84 -12.13
CA ILE A 121 -14.56 4.01 -10.99
C ILE A 121 -13.39 4.90 -11.40
N LYS A 122 -13.09 5.91 -10.57
CA LYS A 122 -12.00 6.88 -10.79
C LYS A 122 -10.90 6.80 -9.73
N HIS A 123 -10.93 5.77 -8.88
CA HIS A 123 -10.02 5.62 -7.76
C HIS A 123 -9.42 4.21 -7.72
N VAL A 124 -8.10 4.14 -7.48
CA VAL A 124 -7.38 2.89 -7.22
C VAL A 124 -6.55 3.03 -5.97
N VAL A 125 -6.57 1.98 -5.15
CA VAL A 125 -5.79 1.89 -3.91
C VAL A 125 -4.67 0.87 -4.11
N ILE A 126 -3.42 1.31 -3.97
CA ILE A 126 -2.24 0.45 -4.01
C ILE A 126 -1.84 0.14 -2.56
N SER A 127 -1.85 -1.13 -2.19
CA SER A 127 -1.66 -1.63 -0.81
C SER A 127 -0.91 -2.97 -0.82
N GLY A 128 -0.81 -3.63 0.33
CA GLY A 128 -0.36 -5.03 0.48
C GLY A 128 1.13 -5.29 0.33
N GLY A 129 1.67 -6.32 0.99
CA GLY A 129 2.14 -6.07 2.34
C GLY A 129 2.71 -4.65 2.45
N GLU A 130 4.00 -4.43 2.18
CA GLU A 130 4.54 -3.07 2.03
C GLU A 130 4.83 -2.78 0.54
N PRO A 131 4.04 -1.94 -0.16
CA PRO A 131 4.20 -1.70 -1.59
C PRO A 131 5.60 -1.20 -1.98
N LEU A 132 6.22 -0.39 -1.14
CA LEU A 132 7.51 0.22 -1.47
C LEU A 132 8.71 -0.73 -1.35
N LEU A 133 8.49 -1.98 -0.94
CA LEU A 133 9.48 -3.05 -1.19
C LEU A 133 9.67 -3.30 -2.69
N GLN A 134 8.68 -2.96 -3.52
CA GLN A 134 8.69 -3.17 -4.96
C GLN A 134 8.68 -1.83 -5.73
N LYS A 135 9.28 -0.79 -5.15
CA LYS A 135 9.21 0.60 -5.61
C LYS A 135 9.46 0.85 -7.11
N LYS A 136 10.36 0.08 -7.76
CA LYS A 136 10.60 0.20 -9.21
C LYS A 136 9.36 -0.19 -10.03
N GLY A 137 8.77 -1.34 -9.74
CA GLY A 137 7.53 -1.78 -10.39
C GLY A 137 6.34 -0.89 -10.04
N VAL A 138 6.27 -0.43 -8.78
CA VAL A 138 5.22 0.49 -8.34
C VAL A 138 5.32 1.85 -9.04
N ALA A 139 6.53 2.39 -9.25
CA ALA A 139 6.71 3.64 -9.97
C ALA A 139 6.24 3.52 -11.43
N ALA A 140 6.62 2.45 -12.12
CA ALA A 140 6.17 2.15 -13.47
C ALA A 140 4.63 1.99 -13.55
N LEU A 141 4.04 1.26 -12.59
CA LEU A 141 2.60 1.09 -12.48
C LEU A 141 1.87 2.42 -12.27
N CYS A 142 2.29 3.22 -11.29
CA CYS A 142 1.64 4.50 -11.01
C CYS A 142 1.71 5.44 -12.23
N LYS A 143 2.87 5.48 -12.91
CA LYS A 143 3.04 6.25 -14.14
C LYS A 143 2.04 5.82 -15.21
N MET A 144 1.97 4.52 -15.50
CA MET A 144 1.04 4.00 -16.52
C MET A 144 -0.44 4.20 -16.15
N ILE A 145 -0.80 4.07 -14.87
CA ILE A 145 -2.15 4.38 -14.40
C ILE A 145 -2.49 5.85 -14.67
N LYS A 146 -1.58 6.78 -14.36
CA LYS A 146 -1.78 8.21 -14.60
C LYS A 146 -1.92 8.54 -16.08
N GLU A 147 -1.05 7.99 -16.92
CA GLU A 147 -1.01 8.29 -18.35
C GLU A 147 -2.17 7.64 -19.13
N LYS A 148 -2.55 6.40 -18.78
CA LYS A 148 -3.53 5.63 -19.57
C LYS A 148 -4.93 5.64 -18.99
N LEU A 149 -5.08 5.61 -17.67
CA LEU A 149 -6.38 5.42 -17.01
C LEU A 149 -6.87 6.68 -16.28
N HIS A 150 -5.98 7.63 -15.99
CA HIS A 150 -6.30 8.90 -15.33
C HIS A 150 -7.00 8.71 -13.97
N LEU A 151 -6.62 7.67 -13.23
CA LEU A 151 -7.18 7.36 -11.91
C LEU A 151 -6.53 8.21 -10.80
N HIS A 152 -7.31 8.50 -9.76
CA HIS A 152 -6.77 8.90 -8.46
C HIS A 152 -6.09 7.69 -7.82
N ILE A 153 -4.88 7.87 -7.29
CA ILE A 153 -4.07 6.83 -6.67
C ILE A 153 -3.89 7.14 -5.19
N THR A 154 -4.44 6.26 -4.34
CA THR A 154 -4.09 6.21 -2.92
C THR A 154 -3.01 5.16 -2.70
N LEU A 155 -1.91 5.54 -2.06
CA LEU A 155 -0.89 4.60 -1.58
C LEU A 155 -1.11 4.28 -0.11
N GLU A 156 -1.36 3.02 0.21
CA GLU A 156 -1.37 2.53 1.59
C GLU A 156 -0.02 1.90 1.95
N THR A 157 0.64 2.45 2.98
CA THR A 157 1.99 2.03 3.39
C THR A 157 2.11 2.01 4.89
N ASN A 158 3.01 1.18 5.42
CA ASN A 158 3.36 1.18 6.85
C ASN A 158 4.27 2.37 7.25
N GLY A 159 4.73 3.16 6.27
CA GLY A 159 5.48 4.40 6.52
C GLY A 159 6.95 4.19 6.89
N THR A 160 7.51 3.01 6.58
CA THR A 160 8.92 2.68 6.88
C THR A 160 9.87 2.90 5.71
N ILE A 161 9.33 3.07 4.49
CA ILE A 161 10.05 3.38 3.26
C ILE A 161 9.41 4.61 2.60
N PHE A 162 10.23 5.48 2.00
CA PHE A 162 9.79 6.56 1.13
C PHE A 162 10.57 6.49 -0.17
N ASP A 163 9.88 6.68 -1.30
CA ASP A 163 10.50 6.71 -2.60
C ASP A 163 9.90 7.86 -3.43
N LYS A 164 10.75 8.81 -3.84
CA LYS A 164 10.33 10.03 -4.53
C LYS A 164 9.78 9.74 -5.93
N GLU A 165 10.30 8.70 -6.59
CA GLU A 165 9.89 8.32 -7.95
C GLU A 165 8.46 7.78 -7.95
N VAL A 166 8.09 7.00 -6.93
CA VAL A 166 6.70 6.61 -6.70
C VAL A 166 5.85 7.81 -6.28
N ALA A 167 6.33 8.58 -5.31
CA ALA A 167 5.56 9.64 -4.66
C ALA A 167 5.02 10.71 -5.62
N GLN A 168 5.72 11.02 -6.72
CA GLN A 168 5.27 12.02 -7.70
C GLN A 168 3.92 11.68 -8.34
N TYR A 169 3.55 10.40 -8.41
CA TYR A 169 2.31 9.94 -9.05
C TYR A 169 1.16 9.71 -8.06
N ILE A 170 1.43 9.71 -6.76
CA ILE A 170 0.42 9.44 -5.72
C ILE A 170 -0.39 10.71 -5.45
N ASP A 171 -1.70 10.61 -5.28
CA ASP A 171 -2.53 11.77 -4.91
C ASP A 171 -2.77 11.83 -3.40
N LEU A 172 -3.01 10.67 -2.78
CA LEU A 172 -3.18 10.51 -1.34
C LEU A 172 -2.19 9.50 -0.75
N PHE A 173 -1.35 9.94 0.17
CA PHE A 173 -0.56 9.06 1.03
C PHE A 173 -1.38 8.64 2.26
N SER A 174 -1.81 7.38 2.29
CA SER A 174 -2.50 6.76 3.44
C SER A 174 -1.51 5.95 4.27
N ILE A 175 -0.86 6.63 5.21
CA ILE A 175 0.26 6.07 5.95
C ILE A 175 -0.24 5.50 7.27
N SER A 176 0.13 4.28 7.59
CA SER A 176 -0.25 3.61 8.83
C SER A 176 1.00 3.24 9.64
N PRO A 177 1.56 4.18 10.42
CA PRO A 177 2.66 3.87 11.33
C PRO A 177 2.21 2.81 12.34
N LYS A 178 3.08 1.82 12.58
CA LYS A 178 2.76 0.68 13.45
C LYS A 178 3.29 0.94 14.85
N LEU A 179 2.42 0.77 15.85
CA LEU A 179 2.67 1.09 17.25
C LEU A 179 3.41 -0.05 17.98
N SER A 180 3.89 0.21 19.19
CA SER A 180 4.62 -0.76 20.00
C SER A 180 3.78 -2.00 20.29
N ASN A 181 2.46 -1.83 20.42
CA ASN A 181 1.52 -2.92 20.66
C ASN A 181 1.48 -3.96 19.53
N SER A 182 1.96 -3.63 18.32
CA SER A 182 1.98 -4.54 17.17
C SER A 182 3.27 -5.35 17.07
N VAL A 183 4.24 -5.12 17.95
CA VAL A 183 5.52 -5.83 17.97
C VAL A 183 5.24 -7.32 18.23
N PRO A 184 5.69 -8.22 17.34
CA PRO A 184 5.52 -9.67 17.47
C PRO A 184 6.54 -10.23 18.45
N SER A 185 6.28 -10.13 19.75
CA SER A 185 7.12 -10.78 20.76
C SER A 185 7.16 -12.30 20.55
N LYS A 186 8.12 -12.98 21.19
CA LYS A 186 8.26 -14.43 21.11
C LYS A 186 6.98 -15.17 21.51
N GLU A 187 6.30 -14.67 22.54
CA GLU A 187 5.04 -15.22 23.04
C GLU A 187 3.93 -15.08 21.99
N LYS A 188 3.85 -13.93 21.31
CA LYS A 188 2.87 -13.69 20.25
C LYS A 188 3.12 -14.55 19.01
N LEU A 189 4.39 -14.70 18.62
CA LEU A 189 4.79 -15.58 17.52
C LEU A 189 4.42 -17.03 17.85
N GLN A 190 4.75 -17.49 19.06
CA GLN A 190 4.40 -18.83 19.53
C GLN A 190 2.88 -19.06 19.55
N PHE A 191 2.09 -18.07 19.97
CA PHE A 191 0.62 -18.15 19.97
C PHE A 191 0.07 -18.44 18.57
N TYR A 192 0.62 -17.80 17.52
CA TYR A 192 0.20 -18.03 16.14
C TYR A 192 1.00 -19.14 15.42
N ARG A 193 1.90 -19.83 16.12
CA ARG A 193 2.82 -20.85 15.54
C ARG A 193 3.64 -20.28 14.37
N GLU A 194 4.06 -19.04 14.50
CA GLU A 194 4.89 -18.35 13.51
C GLU A 194 6.36 -18.43 13.92
N ASP A 195 7.23 -18.65 12.95
CA ASP A 195 8.68 -18.62 13.18
C ASP A 195 9.21 -17.19 13.31
N GLU A 196 10.30 -17.03 14.07
CA GLU A 196 11.05 -15.77 14.05
C GLU A 196 11.75 -15.60 12.70
N THR A 197 11.57 -14.43 12.10
CA THR A 197 12.18 -14.03 10.83
C THR A 197 12.91 -12.71 11.04
N GLY A 198 13.71 -12.27 10.06
CA GLY A 198 14.29 -10.92 10.11
C GLY A 198 13.23 -9.81 10.28
N ALA A 199 12.07 -9.96 9.63
CA ALA A 199 10.99 -8.98 9.69
C ALA A 199 10.25 -8.93 11.04
N SER A 200 10.17 -10.04 11.79
CA SER A 200 9.67 -10.03 13.16
C SER A 200 10.74 -9.57 14.15
N LYS A 201 11.99 -10.04 13.99
CA LYS A 201 13.12 -9.69 14.85
C LYS A 201 13.42 -8.20 14.87
N TYR A 202 13.45 -7.54 13.70
CA TYR A 202 13.74 -6.10 13.58
C TYR A 202 12.48 -5.23 13.54
N HIS A 203 11.32 -5.78 13.89
CA HIS A 203 10.04 -5.07 13.78
C HIS A 203 10.04 -3.78 14.59
N HIS A 204 10.55 -3.81 15.82
CA HIS A 204 10.50 -2.68 16.74
C HIS A 204 11.31 -1.48 16.23
N GLU A 205 12.47 -1.75 15.64
CA GLU A 205 13.36 -0.74 15.06
C GLU A 205 12.79 -0.20 13.75
N VAL A 206 12.24 -1.07 12.91
CA VAL A 206 11.77 -0.70 11.57
C VAL A 206 10.45 0.05 11.61
N ARG A 207 9.50 -0.35 12.49
CA ARG A 207 8.13 0.22 12.53
C ARG A 207 8.07 1.73 12.74
N ARG A 208 9.05 2.29 13.44
CA ARG A 208 9.08 3.71 13.86
C ARG A 208 10.19 4.45 13.14
N ASN A 209 9.85 4.99 11.97
CA ASN A 209 10.78 5.75 11.16
C ASN A 209 10.30 7.20 10.94
N LEU A 210 10.52 8.06 11.94
CA LEU A 210 10.08 9.47 11.88
C LEU A 210 10.66 10.23 10.68
N LYS A 211 11.89 9.94 10.26
CA LYS A 211 12.52 10.57 9.10
C LYS A 211 11.78 10.27 7.81
N VAL A 212 11.33 9.02 7.64
CA VAL A 212 10.51 8.61 6.49
C VAL A 212 9.13 9.24 6.55
N LEU A 213 8.46 9.21 7.71
CA LEU A 213 7.17 9.86 7.88
C LEU A 213 7.23 11.37 7.58
N GLN A 214 8.28 12.04 8.05
CA GLN A 214 8.51 13.46 7.76
C GLN A 214 8.74 13.71 6.27
N SER A 215 9.41 12.80 5.56
CA SER A 215 9.59 12.88 4.10
C SER A 215 8.25 12.89 3.36
N TYR A 216 7.30 12.04 3.76
CA TYR A 216 5.95 12.06 3.19
C TYR A 216 5.23 13.39 3.42
N ILE A 217 5.21 13.87 4.67
CA ILE A 217 4.53 15.12 5.03
C ILE A 217 5.14 16.30 4.29
N TYR A 218 6.48 16.39 4.27
CA TYR A 218 7.19 17.44 3.55
C TYR A 218 6.86 17.39 2.06
N PHE A 219 6.97 16.20 1.43
CA PHE A 219 6.70 16.03 0.01
C PHE A 219 5.25 16.39 -0.32
N ALA A 220 4.29 15.94 0.47
CA ALA A 220 2.88 16.24 0.32
C ALA A 220 2.63 17.76 0.36
N ASN A 221 3.19 18.46 1.36
CA ASN A 221 3.04 19.90 1.50
C ASN A 221 3.63 20.68 0.30
N VAL A 222 4.84 20.35 -0.15
CA VAL A 222 5.48 21.10 -1.25
C VAL A 222 4.90 20.77 -2.63
N THR A 223 4.20 19.65 -2.78
CA THR A 223 3.56 19.23 -4.03
C THR A 223 2.05 19.36 -4.02
N SER A 224 1.47 19.92 -2.95
CA SER A 224 0.01 20.02 -2.75
C SER A 224 -0.73 18.68 -2.88
N LYS A 225 -0.08 17.58 -2.48
CA LYS A 225 -0.69 16.24 -2.39
C LYS A 225 -1.29 16.05 -1.00
N ASP A 226 -2.24 15.13 -0.89
CA ASP A 226 -2.85 14.81 0.40
C ASP A 226 -2.05 13.74 1.16
N VAL A 227 -2.06 13.87 2.48
CA VAL A 227 -1.50 12.88 3.40
C VAL A 227 -2.46 12.65 4.57
N GLN A 228 -2.53 11.42 5.04
CA GLN A 228 -3.21 11.03 6.27
C GLN A 228 -2.37 10.03 7.06
N LEU A 229 -2.48 10.08 8.38
CA LEU A 229 -1.97 9.05 9.29
C LEU A 229 -3.15 8.22 9.83
N LYS A 230 -3.16 6.90 9.59
CA LYS A 230 -4.15 5.95 10.12
C LYS A 230 -3.48 4.94 11.07
N PHE A 231 -3.64 5.15 12.37
CA PHE A 231 -3.09 4.22 13.36
C PHE A 231 -4.08 3.09 13.62
N VAL A 232 -3.57 1.86 13.76
CA VAL A 232 -4.35 0.74 14.29
C VAL A 232 -4.18 0.74 15.80
N VAL A 233 -5.29 1.00 16.50
CA VAL A 233 -5.34 1.14 17.96
C VAL A 233 -5.98 -0.13 18.54
N GLY A 234 -5.31 -0.76 19.50
CA GLY A 234 -5.81 -1.93 20.22
C GLY A 234 -6.17 -1.65 21.68
N LYS A 235 -5.62 -0.57 22.26
CA LYS A 235 -5.78 -0.23 23.68
C LYS A 235 -5.72 1.27 23.90
N ALA A 236 -6.30 1.74 25.01
CA ALA A 236 -6.39 3.19 25.28
C ALA A 236 -5.02 3.86 25.40
N SER A 237 -4.03 3.13 25.94
CA SER A 237 -2.64 3.59 26.10
C SER A 237 -1.90 3.84 24.76
N ASP A 238 -2.38 3.26 23.65
CA ASP A 238 -1.80 3.53 22.33
C ASP A 238 -1.94 5.01 21.93
N ALA A 239 -2.94 5.71 22.47
CA ALA A 239 -3.14 7.14 22.22
C ALA A 239 -1.96 8.00 22.73
N ASP A 240 -1.29 7.57 23.80
CA ASP A 240 -0.12 8.26 24.33
C ASP A 240 1.09 8.08 23.41
N GLU A 241 1.32 6.88 22.89
CA GLU A 241 2.37 6.61 21.90
C GLU A 241 2.09 7.42 20.62
N ILE A 242 0.86 7.42 20.11
CA ILE A 242 0.49 8.21 18.92
C ILE A 242 0.84 9.68 19.11
N LYS A 243 0.51 10.28 20.25
CA LYS A 243 0.78 11.69 20.52
C LYS A 243 2.28 11.95 20.67
N LYS A 244 2.89 11.34 21.69
CA LYS A 244 4.26 11.64 22.13
C LYS A 244 5.31 11.17 21.14
N ASP A 245 5.10 9.98 20.56
CA ASP A 245 6.14 9.32 19.78
C ASP A 245 6.01 9.61 18.28
N TYR A 246 4.89 10.21 17.84
CA TYR A 246 4.63 10.56 16.45
C TYR A 246 4.12 12.01 16.28
N LEU A 247 2.90 12.33 16.71
CA LEU A 247 2.25 13.58 16.33
C LEU A 247 2.95 14.83 16.85
N ASP A 248 3.52 14.79 18.06
CA ASP A 248 4.25 15.91 18.65
C ASP A 248 5.61 16.15 17.98
N LEU A 249 6.10 15.17 17.23
CA LEU A 249 7.43 15.18 16.59
C LEU A 249 7.38 15.42 15.08
N LEU A 250 6.21 15.23 14.45
CA LEU A 250 6.03 15.41 13.00
C LEU A 250 5.63 16.85 12.67
N LEU A 251 6.52 17.56 11.99
CA LEU A 251 6.34 18.96 11.64
C LEU A 251 5.51 19.11 10.36
N GLY A 252 4.66 20.15 10.33
CA GLY A 252 3.88 20.50 9.15
C GLY A 252 2.73 19.53 8.84
N TYR A 253 2.44 18.57 9.72
CA TYR A 253 1.24 17.75 9.62
C TYR A 253 0.04 18.52 10.15
N SER A 254 -0.62 19.29 9.29
CA SER A 254 -1.87 19.95 9.68
C SER A 254 -2.98 18.91 9.77
N ARG A 255 -3.60 18.77 10.95
CA ARG A 255 -4.86 18.04 11.11
C ARG A 255 -5.95 18.85 10.41
N LYS A 256 -6.04 18.78 9.07
CA LYS A 256 -7.30 19.10 8.40
C LYS A 256 -8.27 17.99 8.79
N ILE A 257 -8.85 18.12 9.98
CA ILE A 257 -10.02 17.36 10.39
C ILE A 257 -11.07 17.74 9.34
N LEU A 258 -11.41 16.81 8.48
CA LEU A 258 -12.66 16.88 7.73
C LEU A 258 -13.75 16.75 8.79
N CYS A 259 -14.24 17.91 9.26
CA CYS A 259 -15.48 18.01 10.01
C CYS A 259 -16.66 17.67 9.11
#